data_AF-K9X9A5-F1
#
_entry.id   AF-K9X9A5-F1
#
_cell.length_a   1.000
_cell.length_b   1.000
_cell.length_c   1.000
_cell.angle_alpha   90.00
_cell.angle_beta   90.00
_cell.angle_gamma   90.00
#
_symmetry.space_group_name_H-M   'P 1'
#
loop_
_entity.id
_entity.type
_entity.pdbx_description
1 polymer ?
#
loop_
_entity_poly.entity_id
_entity_poly.type
_entity_poly.pdbx_seq_one_letter_code
_entity_poly.pdbx_strand_id
1 'polypeptide(L)'
;MSFVSSRNWQLRVQDILTAIVEIQQRTIHITFEDFEQDKTLVKAVLYDFIIIGEATRNIPTEIKSRYPQIPWRLMSDMRNVFAHEYFQIDIMRVWLTVFTDLPSLIPQLETLLEQETTEK
;
A
#
# COMPACT_ATOMS: atom_id res chain seq x y z
N MET A 1 8.92 -6.47 20.35
CA MET A 1 8.32 -5.20 20.83
C MET A 1 7.67 -4.50 19.66
N SER A 2 6.35 -4.37 19.67
CA SER A 2 5.62 -3.58 18.67
C SER A 2 5.76 -2.11 19.04
N PHE A 3 6.51 -1.32 18.25
CA PHE A 3 6.45 0.14 18.35
C PHE A 3 5.10 0.59 17.78
N VAL A 4 4.09 0.73 18.64
CA VAL A 4 2.84 1.42 18.27
C VAL A 4 3.18 2.90 18.21
N SER A 5 3.35 3.43 17.01
CA SER A 5 3.59 4.85 16.81
C SER A 5 2.34 5.64 17.21
N SER A 6 2.51 6.71 18.00
CA SER A 6 1.44 7.62 18.46
C SER A 6 0.76 8.41 17.33
N ARG A 7 1.21 8.22 16.08
CA ARG A 7 0.64 8.86 14.90
C ARG A 7 -0.79 8.37 14.68
N ASN A 8 -1.68 9.34 14.53
CA ASN A 8 -3.10 9.17 14.23
C ASN A 8 -3.30 8.24 13.01
N TRP A 9 -4.30 7.34 13.09
CA TRP A 9 -4.51 6.31 12.08
C TRP A 9 -5.02 6.87 10.75
N GLN A 10 -5.76 7.97 10.74
CA GLN A 10 -6.19 8.65 9.51
C GLN A 10 -4.98 9.09 8.69
N LEU A 11 -3.93 9.59 9.34
CA LEU A 11 -2.68 9.94 8.64
C LEU A 11 -1.99 8.72 8.01
N ARG A 12 -2.19 7.52 8.56
CA ARG A 12 -1.67 6.28 7.98
C ARG A 12 -2.45 5.86 6.75
N VAL A 13 -3.77 6.02 6.78
CA VAL A 13 -4.61 5.83 5.58
C VAL A 13 -4.20 6.82 4.49
N GLN A 14 -3.90 8.07 4.86
CA GLN A 14 -3.36 9.06 3.93
C GLN A 14 -1.99 8.64 3.36
N ASP A 15 -1.09 8.08 4.17
CA ASP A 15 0.18 7.55 3.65
C ASP A 15 -0.03 6.45 2.60
N ILE A 16 -1.01 5.55 2.82
CA ILE A 16 -1.35 4.48 1.88
C ILE A 16 -1.87 5.09 0.56
N LEU A 17 -2.81 6.04 0.63
CA LEU A 17 -3.34 6.73 -0.54
C LEU A 17 -2.25 7.45 -1.33
N THR A 18 -1.38 8.19 -0.63
CA THR A 18 -0.24 8.89 -1.26
C THR A 18 0.70 7.91 -1.95
N ALA A 19 1.07 6.81 -1.29
CA ALA A 19 1.94 5.79 -1.89
C ALA A 19 1.31 5.18 -3.16
N ILE A 20 0.00 4.86 -3.14
CA ILE A 20 -0.69 4.34 -4.32
C ILE A 20 -0.66 5.36 -5.48
N VAL A 21 -0.97 6.62 -5.20
CA VAL A 21 -0.97 7.69 -6.22
C VAL A 21 0.43 7.89 -6.80
N GLU A 22 1.46 7.90 -5.97
CA GLU A 22 2.84 8.04 -6.44
C GLU A 22 3.28 6.86 -7.30
N ILE A 23 2.93 5.62 -6.93
CA ILE A 23 3.15 4.44 -7.76
C ILE A 23 2.50 4.65 -9.13
N GLN A 24 1.21 5.01 -9.17
CA GLN A 24 0.47 5.19 -10.42
C GLN A 24 1.09 6.28 -11.31
N GLN A 25 1.47 7.43 -10.72
CA GLN A 25 2.10 8.52 -11.46
C GLN A 25 3.44 8.11 -12.09
N ARG A 26 4.22 7.27 -11.40
CA ARG A 26 5.50 6.76 -11.90
C ARG A 26 5.35 5.69 -12.99
N THR A 27 4.22 4.97 -13.04
CA THR A 27 4.04 3.82 -13.94
C THR A 27 3.05 4.00 -15.08
N ILE A 28 2.19 5.02 -15.06
CA ILE A 28 1.06 5.20 -16.01
C ILE A 28 1.45 5.23 -17.51
N HIS A 29 2.68 5.58 -17.85
CA HIS A 29 3.17 5.65 -19.24
C HIS A 29 4.36 4.71 -19.51
N ILE A 30 4.59 3.77 -18.61
CA ILE A 30 5.72 2.84 -18.68
C ILE A 30 5.21 1.49 -19.18
N THR A 31 5.97 0.82 -20.02
CA THR A 31 5.68 -0.58 -20.40
C THR A 31 6.20 -1.54 -19.35
N PHE A 32 5.76 -2.80 -19.37
CA PHE A 32 6.33 -3.79 -18.45
C PHE A 32 7.84 -3.97 -18.69
N GLU A 33 8.28 -3.97 -19.94
CA GLU A 33 9.68 -4.11 -20.33
C GLU A 33 10.54 -2.96 -19.81
N ASP A 34 10.05 -1.72 -19.91
CA ASP A 34 10.72 -0.54 -19.35
C ASP A 34 10.81 -0.62 -17.82
N PHE A 35 9.72 -1.04 -17.17
CA PHE A 35 9.66 -1.21 -15.72
C PHE A 35 10.65 -2.27 -15.23
N GLU A 36 10.69 -3.43 -15.87
CA GLU A 36 11.59 -4.54 -15.49
C GLU A 36 13.08 -4.15 -15.62
N GLN A 37 13.43 -3.32 -16.62
CA GLN A 37 14.81 -2.90 -16.84
C GLN A 37 15.24 -1.73 -15.94
N ASP A 38 14.31 -0.87 -15.51
CA ASP A 38 14.61 0.24 -14.60
C ASP A 38 14.62 -0.20 -13.13
N LYS A 39 15.79 -0.62 -12.66
CA LYS A 39 16.02 -1.00 -11.25
C LYS A 39 15.74 0.12 -10.25
N THR A 40 15.83 1.38 -10.65
CA THR A 40 15.54 2.52 -9.76
C THR A 40 14.04 2.65 -9.57
N LEU A 41 13.29 2.60 -10.67
CA LEU A 41 11.83 2.62 -10.64
C LEU A 41 11.26 1.44 -9.87
N VAL A 42 11.74 0.22 -10.12
CA VAL A 42 11.33 -0.98 -9.37
C VAL A 42 11.55 -0.78 -7.88
N LYS A 43 12.73 -0.31 -7.46
CA LYS A 43 13.03 -0.08 -6.04
C LYS A 43 12.14 1.00 -5.43
N ALA A 44 11.82 2.06 -6.16
CA ALA A 44 10.90 3.10 -5.70
C ALA A 44 9.50 2.51 -5.45
N VAL A 45 8.96 1.75 -6.40
CA VAL A 45 7.65 1.08 -6.27
C VAL A 45 7.65 0.08 -5.09
N LEU A 46 8.70 -0.73 -4.94
CA LEU A 46 8.81 -1.66 -3.81
C LEU A 46 8.88 -0.94 -2.45
N TYR A 47 9.52 0.22 -2.39
CA TYR A 47 9.55 1.04 -1.19
C TYR A 47 8.17 1.61 -0.85
N ASP A 48 7.41 2.06 -1.85
CA ASP A 48 6.02 2.50 -1.66
C ASP A 48 5.13 1.36 -1.13
N PHE A 49 5.31 0.13 -1.62
CA PHE A 49 4.63 -1.04 -1.04
C PHE A 49 5.01 -1.31 0.43
N ILE A 50 6.28 -1.09 0.81
CA ILE A 50 6.70 -1.18 2.22
C ILE A 50 5.99 -0.12 3.08
N ILE A 51 5.86 1.11 2.58
CA ILE A 51 5.10 2.18 3.24
C ILE A 51 3.65 1.75 3.43
N ILE A 52 3.01 1.22 2.38
CA ILE A 52 1.62 0.73 2.43
C ILE A 52 1.46 -0.31 3.54
N GLY A 53 2.35 -1.30 3.59
CA GLY A 53 2.27 -2.37 4.59
C GLY A 53 2.56 -1.90 6.01
N GLU A 54 3.53 -1.02 6.22
CA GLU A 54 3.84 -0.48 7.55
C GLU A 54 2.72 0.44 8.05
N ALA A 55 2.18 1.31 7.19
CA ALA A 55 1.02 2.15 7.51
C ALA A 55 -0.18 1.28 7.90
N THR A 56 -0.48 0.25 7.09
CA THR A 56 -1.57 -0.70 7.34
C THR A 56 -1.42 -1.43 8.67
N ARG A 57 -0.22 -1.93 8.98
CA ARG A 57 0.06 -2.66 10.22
C ARG A 57 -0.33 -1.84 11.46
N ASN A 58 -0.10 -0.54 11.42
CA ASN A 58 -0.32 0.35 12.55
C ASN A 58 -1.73 0.98 12.61
N ILE A 59 -2.65 0.62 11.72
CA ILE A 59 -4.08 0.97 11.84
C ILE A 59 -4.72 0.09 12.95
N PRO A 60 -5.55 0.64 13.85
CA PRO A 60 -6.20 -0.13 14.93
C PRO A 60 -7.09 -1.25 14.41
N THR A 61 -7.18 -2.34 15.17
CA THR A 61 -7.97 -3.53 14.80
C THR A 61 -9.46 -3.20 14.71
N GLU A 62 -9.94 -2.28 15.53
CA GLU A 62 -11.34 -1.83 15.56
C GLU A 62 -11.72 -1.14 14.24
N ILE A 63 -10.81 -0.35 13.66
CA ILE A 63 -11.00 0.25 12.33
C ILE A 63 -11.02 -0.85 11.27
N LYS A 64 -9.99 -1.72 11.27
CA LYS A 64 -9.87 -2.81 10.28
C LYS A 64 -11.10 -3.72 10.26
N SER A 65 -11.66 -4.01 11.43
CA SER A 65 -12.81 -4.91 11.59
C SER A 65 -14.11 -4.31 11.04
N ARG A 66 -14.25 -2.97 11.01
CA ARG A 66 -15.41 -2.29 10.40
C ARG A 66 -15.35 -2.24 8.87
N TYR A 67 -14.16 -2.38 8.30
CA TYR A 67 -13.93 -2.33 6.85
C TYR A 67 -13.28 -3.63 6.32
N PRO A 68 -13.93 -4.80 6.46
CA PRO A 68 -13.33 -6.09 6.11
C PRO A 68 -13.13 -6.31 4.60
N GLN A 69 -13.75 -5.48 3.75
CA GLN A 69 -13.55 -5.49 2.30
C GLN A 69 -12.15 -5.06 1.88
N ILE A 70 -11.47 -4.25 2.71
CA ILE A 70 -10.09 -3.84 2.46
C ILE A 70 -9.17 -5.00 2.89
N PRO A 71 -8.23 -5.45 2.04
CA PRO A 71 -7.39 -6.61 2.29
C PRO A 71 -6.23 -6.28 3.27
N TRP A 72 -6.56 -5.83 4.47
CA TRP A 72 -5.61 -5.31 5.47
C TRP A 72 -4.43 -6.25 5.74
N ARG A 73 -4.73 -7.54 5.91
CA ARG A 73 -3.70 -8.55 6.20
C ARG A 73 -2.73 -8.71 5.04
N LEU A 74 -3.25 -8.76 3.81
CA LEU A 74 -2.42 -8.88 2.61
C LEU A 74 -1.49 -7.68 2.49
N MET A 75 -2.03 -6.47 2.63
CA MET A 75 -1.24 -5.23 2.58
C MET A 75 -0.15 -5.21 3.65
N SER A 76 -0.45 -5.60 4.90
CA SER A 76 0.57 -5.65 5.95
C SER A 76 1.64 -6.73 5.71
N ASP A 77 1.25 -7.89 5.18
CA ASP A 77 2.16 -9.01 4.95
C ASP A 77 3.14 -8.72 3.80
N MET A 78 2.72 -7.92 2.80
CA MET A 78 3.57 -7.50 1.67
C MET A 78 4.84 -6.76 2.10
N ARG A 79 4.80 -5.98 3.19
CA ARG A 79 5.99 -5.33 3.75
C ARG A 79 7.07 -6.35 4.12
N ASN A 80 6.70 -7.53 4.61
CA ASN A 80 7.68 -8.55 4.98
C ASN A 80 8.32 -9.18 3.75
N VAL A 81 7.53 -9.47 2.72
CA VAL A 81 8.04 -10.01 1.45
C VAL A 81 9.05 -9.04 0.83
N PHE A 82 8.69 -7.76 0.72
CA PHE A 82 9.57 -6.79 0.07
C PHE A 82 10.77 -6.34 0.92
N ALA A 83 10.70 -6.45 2.25
CA ALA A 83 11.83 -6.11 3.12
C ALA A 83 12.79 -7.29 3.38
N HIS A 84 12.29 -8.53 3.44
CA HIS A 84 13.07 -9.69 3.92
C HIS A 84 13.25 -10.79 2.87
N GLU A 85 12.34 -10.89 1.90
CA GLU A 85 12.36 -11.91 0.84
C GLU A 85 12.58 -11.26 -0.54
N TYR A 86 13.24 -10.10 -0.55
CA TYR A 86 13.39 -9.25 -1.74
C TYR A 86 14.08 -9.94 -2.93
N PHE A 87 14.87 -10.97 -2.66
CA PHE A 87 15.59 -11.76 -3.68
C PHE A 87 14.67 -12.74 -4.42
N GLN A 88 13.43 -12.93 -3.97
CA GLN A 88 12.42 -13.81 -4.60
C GLN A 88 11.26 -13.05 -5.21
N ILE A 89 11.34 -11.71 -5.31
CA ILE A 89 10.26 -10.89 -5.85
C ILE A 89 10.06 -11.21 -7.32
N ASP A 90 8.83 -11.62 -7.65
CA ASP A 90 8.35 -11.73 -9.02
C ASP A 90 7.91 -10.34 -9.52
N ILE A 91 8.73 -9.74 -10.38
CA ILE A 91 8.51 -8.38 -10.91
C ILE A 91 7.23 -8.29 -11.73
N MET A 92 6.85 -9.37 -12.43
CA MET A 92 5.59 -9.42 -13.18
C MET A 92 4.39 -9.35 -12.21
N ARG A 93 4.44 -10.05 -11.07
CA ARG A 93 3.38 -9.95 -10.06
C ARG A 93 3.29 -8.55 -9.46
N VAL A 94 4.42 -7.92 -9.16
CA VAL A 94 4.44 -6.52 -8.69
C VAL A 94 3.77 -5.61 -9.71
N TRP A 95 4.15 -5.73 -10.98
CA TRP A 95 3.54 -4.97 -12.07
C TRP A 95 2.03 -5.17 -12.13
N LEU A 96 1.56 -6.42 -12.12
CA LEU A 96 0.11 -6.70 -12.14
C LEU A 96 -0.61 -6.08 -10.95
N THR A 97 -0.08 -6.19 -9.73
CA THR A 97 -0.69 -5.59 -8.54
C THR A 97 -0.80 -4.07 -8.64
N VAL A 98 0.18 -3.39 -9.24
CA VAL A 98 0.14 -1.94 -9.48
C VAL A 98 -1.08 -1.53 -10.32
N PHE A 99 -1.41 -2.29 -11.37
CA PHE A 99 -2.48 -1.92 -12.30
C PHE A 99 -3.84 -2.55 -12.01
N THR A 100 -3.88 -3.64 -11.25
CA THR A 100 -5.13 -4.39 -11.01
C THR A 100 -5.65 -4.21 -9.59
N ASP A 101 -4.79 -4.37 -8.58
CA ASP A 101 -5.22 -4.43 -7.19
C ASP A 101 -5.23 -3.05 -6.53
N LEU A 102 -4.12 -2.30 -6.63
CA LEU A 102 -3.97 -1.02 -5.95
C LEU A 102 -5.06 0.02 -6.29
N PRO A 103 -5.49 0.19 -7.56
CA PRO A 103 -6.50 1.19 -7.90
C PRO A 103 -7.84 0.93 -7.18
N SER A 104 -8.16 -0.34 -6.91
CA SER A 104 -9.40 -0.72 -6.23
C SER A 104 -9.44 -0.31 -4.76
N LEU A 105 -8.29 -0.04 -4.15
CA LEU A 105 -8.18 0.33 -2.74
C LEU A 105 -8.50 1.80 -2.48
N ILE A 106 -8.23 2.68 -3.46
CA ILE A 106 -8.44 4.14 -3.34
C ILE A 106 -9.85 4.47 -2.85
N PRO A 107 -10.95 4.09 -3.56
CA PRO A 107 -12.29 4.46 -3.15
C PRO A 107 -12.69 3.88 -1.79
N GLN A 108 -12.15 2.71 -1.43
CA GLN A 108 -12.44 2.07 -0.14
C GLN A 108 -11.79 2.84 1.02
N LEU A 109 -10.55 3.32 0.83
CA LEU A 109 -9.81 4.09 1.82
C LEU A 109 -10.35 5.52 1.96
N GLU A 110 -10.78 6.14 0.86
CA GLU A 110 -11.47 7.44 0.86
C GLU A 110 -12.80 7.34 1.62
N THR A 111 -13.63 6.34 1.30
CA THR A 111 -14.90 6.08 2.00
C THR A 111 -14.68 5.91 3.51
N LEU A 112 -13.64 5.17 3.90
CA LEU A 112 -13.27 4.96 5.29
C LEU A 112 -12.96 6.30 5.98
N LEU A 113 -12.15 7.17 5.35
CA LEU A 113 -11.82 8.48 5.92
C LEU A 113 -13.06 9.37 6.06
N GLU A 114 -13.96 9.37 5.09
CA GLU A 114 -15.18 10.18 5.09
C GLU A 114 -16.16 9.77 6.20
N GLN A 115 -16.43 8.47 6.34
CA GLN A 115 -17.38 7.94 7.33
C GLN A 115 -16.89 8.17 8.76
N GLU A 116 -15.61 7.88 9.03
CA GLU A 116 -15.03 8.01 10.37
C GLU A 116 -14.76 9.45 10.81
N THR A 117 -14.78 10.40 9.87
CA THR A 117 -14.65 11.84 10.17
C THR A 117 -16.02 12.47 10.43
N THR A 118 -17.08 11.92 9.83
CA THR A 118 -18.46 12.43 9.94
C THR A 118 -19.19 11.89 11.17
N GLU A 119 -18.79 10.73 11.72
CA GLU A 119 -19.36 10.14 12.93
C GLU A 119 -18.86 10.77 14.27
N LYS A 120 -18.38 12.02 14.24
CA LYS A 120 -18.04 12.83 15.42
C LYS A 120 -18.92 14.07 15.53
#